data_AF-A0A2J8N7U4-F1
#
_entry.id   AF-A0A2J8N7U4-F1
#
_cell.length_a   1.000
_cell.length_b   1.000
_cell.length_c   1.000
_cell.angle_alpha   90.00
_cell.angle_beta   90.00
_cell.angle_gamma   90.00
#
_symmetry.space_group_name_H-M   'P 1'
#
loop_
_entity.id
_entity.type
_entity.pdbx_description
1 polymer ?
#
loop_
_entity_poly.entity_id
_entity_poly.type
_entity_poly.pdbx_seq_one_letter_code
_entity_poly.pdbx_strand_id
1 'polypeptide(L)'
;MSSVQSQQEQLSQSDPSPSPNSCSSFELIDMDAGSLYEPVSPHWFYCKIIDSKETWIPFNSEDSQQLEEAYSSGKGCNGRVVPTDGGRYDVHLGERMRYAVYWDELASEVRRCTWFYKGDKDNKYVPYSESFSQVLE
;
A
#
# COMPACT_ATOMS: atom_id res chain seq x y z
N MET A 1 -43.06 -31.73 61.53
CA MET A 1 -44.03 -30.64 61.29
C MET A 1 -43.24 -29.34 61.40
N SER A 2 -42.72 -28.83 60.29
CA SER A 2 -43.32 -27.74 59.47
C SER A 2 -42.68 -26.39 59.87
N SER A 3 -41.81 -25.82 59.01
CA SER A 3 -42.03 -24.59 58.20
C SER A 3 -41.74 -23.29 58.99
N VAL A 4 -41.12 -22.18 58.52
CA VAL A 4 -40.71 -21.66 57.19
C VAL A 4 -39.64 -20.53 57.40
N GLN A 5 -38.80 -20.27 56.38
CA GLN A 5 -38.23 -18.96 55.92
C GLN A 5 -37.32 -18.11 56.84
N SER A 6 -36.21 -17.49 56.40
CA SER A 6 -35.86 -16.99 55.05
C SER A 6 -34.35 -17.11 54.77
N GLN A 7 -34.01 -17.71 53.64
CA GLN A 7 -32.75 -17.48 52.93
C GLN A 7 -32.91 -16.19 52.11
N GLN A 8 -31.91 -15.30 52.17
CA GLN A 8 -31.68 -14.34 51.10
C GLN A 8 -30.29 -14.63 50.54
N GLU A 9 -30.30 -15.04 49.28
CA GLU A 9 -29.16 -15.35 48.44
C GLU A 9 -28.20 -14.16 48.35
N GLN A 10 -26.91 -14.42 48.55
CA GLN A 10 -25.85 -13.52 48.12
C GLN A 10 -25.19 -14.13 46.88
N LEU A 11 -25.79 -13.86 45.72
CA LEU A 11 -25.20 -14.06 44.39
C LEU A 11 -25.05 -12.68 43.76
N SER A 12 -23.82 -12.20 43.66
CA SER A 12 -23.44 -11.07 42.81
C SER A 12 -22.03 -11.43 42.32
N GLN A 13 -21.96 -12.27 41.29
CA GLN A 13 -21.70 -11.84 39.91
C GLN A 13 -20.48 -10.92 39.86
N SER A 14 -19.33 -11.55 39.65
CA SER A 14 -18.12 -10.93 39.13
C SER A 14 -18.43 -10.33 37.76
N ASP A 15 -18.33 -9.01 37.66
CA ASP A 15 -18.43 -8.27 36.38
C ASP A 15 -17.37 -8.79 35.39
N PRO A 16 -17.74 -9.17 34.16
CA PRO A 16 -16.77 -9.35 33.10
C PRO A 16 -16.27 -7.98 32.64
N SER A 17 -15.00 -7.68 32.94
CA SER A 17 -14.29 -6.56 32.32
C SER A 17 -14.47 -6.60 30.80
N PRO A 18 -14.77 -5.47 30.13
CA PRO A 18 -14.74 -5.43 28.68
C PRO A 18 -13.30 -5.62 28.23
N SER A 19 -13.00 -6.80 27.67
CA SER A 19 -11.77 -7.03 26.93
C SER A 19 -11.68 -5.99 25.81
N PRO A 20 -10.62 -5.15 25.74
CA PRO A 20 -10.42 -4.28 24.60
C PRO A 20 -10.05 -5.16 23.42
N ASN A 21 -11.06 -5.50 22.64
CA ASN A 21 -10.92 -5.86 21.25
C ASN A 21 -9.95 -4.87 20.59
N SER A 22 -8.89 -5.42 19.99
CA SER A 22 -7.85 -4.71 19.25
C SER A 22 -8.44 -3.69 18.27
N CYS A 23 -8.59 -2.46 18.74
CA CYS A 23 -8.57 -1.25 17.96
C CYS A 23 -7.28 -0.57 18.39
N SER A 24 -6.31 -0.51 17.48
CA SER A 24 -5.00 0.10 17.73
C SER A 24 -5.19 1.47 18.36
N SER A 25 -4.68 1.59 19.59
CA SER A 25 -4.74 2.78 20.43
C SER A 25 -4.25 3.98 19.63
N PHE A 26 -5.10 4.99 19.43
CA PHE A 26 -4.58 6.33 19.19
C PHE A 26 -4.16 6.84 20.57
N GLU A 27 -2.89 6.65 20.92
CA GLU A 27 -2.32 7.39 22.04
C GLU A 27 -2.27 8.85 21.63
N LEU A 28 -2.94 9.73 22.39
CA LEU A 28 -2.74 11.17 22.31
C LEU A 28 -1.34 11.47 22.83
N ILE A 29 -0.35 11.31 21.95
CA ILE A 29 1.01 11.78 22.16
C ILE A 29 1.01 13.30 22.30
N ASP A 30 1.69 13.75 23.35
CA ASP A 30 1.96 15.14 23.68
C ASP A 30 2.56 15.86 22.44
N MET A 31 1.97 17.00 22.06
CA MET A 31 2.31 17.76 20.85
C MET A 31 3.59 18.59 21.08
N ASP A 32 4.70 17.92 21.38
CA ASP A 32 6.01 18.52 21.59
C ASP A 32 6.76 18.64 20.25
N ALA A 33 6.84 19.88 19.73
CA ALA A 33 7.84 20.43 18.80
C ALA A 33 8.57 19.50 17.76
N GLY A 34 7.91 18.51 17.15
CA GLY A 34 8.62 17.54 16.32
C GLY A 34 7.81 16.62 15.39
N SER A 35 6.55 16.90 15.07
CA SER A 35 5.88 16.20 13.95
C SER A 35 6.43 16.69 12.61
N LEU A 36 7.68 16.34 12.32
CA LEU A 36 8.26 16.50 11.00
C LEU A 36 7.47 15.61 10.05
N TYR A 37 6.94 16.21 8.99
CA TYR A 37 6.28 15.48 7.92
C TYR A 37 7.25 14.47 7.29
N GLU A 38 6.90 13.18 7.33
CA GLU A 38 7.59 12.15 6.57
C GLU A 38 6.91 12.03 5.20
N PRO A 39 7.65 12.20 4.09
CA PRO A 39 7.10 12.03 2.75
C PRO A 39 6.52 10.63 2.55
N VAL A 40 5.40 10.55 1.83
CA VAL A 40 4.76 9.27 1.53
C VAL A 40 5.68 8.42 0.67
N SER A 41 5.86 7.15 1.06
CA SER A 41 6.67 6.21 0.28
C SER A 41 6.01 5.90 -1.08
N PRO A 42 6.73 6.08 -2.19
CA PRO A 42 6.20 5.81 -3.53
C PRO A 42 5.99 4.31 -3.75
N HIS A 43 4.95 3.99 -4.50
CA HIS A 43 4.65 2.63 -4.91
C HIS A 43 4.79 2.48 -6.42
N TRP A 44 5.36 1.36 -6.84
CA TRP A 44 5.56 1.05 -8.26
C TRP A 44 4.44 0.14 -8.77
N PHE A 45 3.90 0.47 -9.95
CA PHE A 45 2.86 -0.29 -10.64
C PHE A 45 3.24 -0.54 -12.08
N TYR A 46 2.73 -1.62 -12.67
CA TYR A 46 2.75 -1.84 -14.10
C TYR A 46 1.33 -1.95 -14.66
N CYS A 47 1.13 -1.45 -15.87
CA CYS A 47 -0.13 -1.54 -16.59
C CYS A 47 -0.24 -2.90 -17.28
N LYS A 48 -1.37 -3.60 -17.09
CA LYS A 48 -1.71 -4.81 -17.82
C LYS A 48 -3.09 -4.66 -18.44
N ILE A 49 -3.23 -5.06 -19.70
CA ILE A 49 -4.54 -5.15 -20.36
C ILE A 49 -5.18 -6.48 -19.98
N ILE A 50 -6.28 -6.42 -19.24
CA ILE A 50 -7.09 -7.58 -18.85
C ILE A 50 -8.50 -7.31 -19.36
N ASP A 51 -9.07 -8.22 -20.17
CA ASP A 51 -10.40 -8.08 -20.78
C ASP A 51 -10.61 -6.74 -21.53
N SER A 52 -9.60 -6.31 -22.30
CA SER A 52 -9.58 -5.01 -23.02
C SER A 52 -9.62 -3.78 -22.11
N LYS A 53 -9.32 -3.92 -20.81
CA LYS A 53 -9.24 -2.82 -19.85
C LYS A 53 -7.85 -2.75 -19.23
N GLU A 54 -7.34 -1.53 -19.16
CA GLU A 54 -6.10 -1.24 -18.45
C GLU A 54 -6.30 -1.41 -16.94
N THR A 55 -5.42 -2.22 -16.35
CA THR A 55 -5.38 -2.50 -14.92
C THR A 55 -3.96 -2.27 -14.42
N TRP A 56 -3.83 -1.41 -13.43
CA TRP A 56 -2.56 -1.14 -12.76
C TRP A 56 -2.35 -2.16 -11.65
N ILE A 57 -1.27 -2.93 -11.74
CA ILE A 57 -0.94 -3.99 -10.80
C ILE A 57 0.32 -3.55 -10.03
N PRO A 58 0.30 -3.61 -8.68
CA PRO A 58 1.49 -3.27 -7.90
C PRO A 58 2.59 -4.29 -8.12
N PHE A 59 3.84 -3.81 -8.16
CA PHE A 59 4.99 -4.69 -8.00
C PHE A 59 5.01 -5.30 -6.60
N ASN A 60 5.71 -6.42 -6.44
CA ASN A 60 5.99 -6.94 -5.10
C ASN A 60 6.93 -5.98 -4.35
N SER A 61 7.05 -6.18 -3.03
CA SER A 61 7.83 -5.28 -2.17
C SER A 61 9.31 -5.20 -2.56
N GLU A 62 9.92 -6.34 -2.92
CA GLU A 62 11.35 -6.42 -3.28
C GLU A 62 11.62 -5.64 -4.57
N ASP A 63 10.85 -5.91 -5.62
CA ASP A 63 10.97 -5.25 -6.92
C ASP A 63 10.67 -3.76 -6.79
N SER A 64 9.64 -3.39 -6.03
CA SER A 64 9.29 -1.99 -5.78
C SER A 64 10.42 -1.23 -5.07
N GLN A 65 11.07 -1.86 -4.08
CA GLN A 65 12.20 -1.25 -3.38
C GLN A 65 13.41 -1.07 -4.31
N GLN A 66 13.74 -2.11 -5.09
CA GLN A 66 14.84 -2.03 -6.06
C GLN A 66 14.59 -0.98 -7.13
N LEU A 67 13.34 -0.85 -7.61
CA LEU A 67 12.93 0.19 -8.55
C LEU A 67 13.02 1.60 -7.96
N GLU A 68 12.77 1.77 -6.66
CA GLU A 68 12.89 3.06 -6.00
C GLU A 68 14.35 3.45 -5.73
N GLU A 69 15.19 2.52 -5.30
CA GLU A 69 16.62 2.75 -5.11
C GLU A 69 17.33 2.99 -6.46
N ALA A 70 17.09 2.08 -7.40
CA ALA A 70 16.62 2.36 -8.74
C ALA A 70 16.57 3.82 -9.25
N TYR A 71 15.51 4.47 -8.83
CA TYR A 71 15.15 5.77 -9.31
C TYR A 71 15.86 6.89 -8.57
N SER A 72 16.08 6.71 -7.26
CA SER A 72 16.61 7.72 -6.34
C SER A 72 18.13 7.87 -6.37
N SER A 73 18.88 6.98 -7.03
CA SER A 73 20.36 6.98 -6.99
C SER A 73 21.05 8.17 -7.68
N GLY A 74 20.32 9.17 -8.17
CA GLY A 74 20.86 10.45 -8.64
C GLY A 74 21.66 10.41 -9.96
N LYS A 75 22.01 9.22 -10.47
CA LYS A 75 22.41 9.03 -11.87
C LYS A 75 21.15 8.95 -12.71
N GLY A 76 21.01 9.84 -13.69
CA GLY A 76 19.80 9.96 -14.51
C GLY A 76 19.26 8.59 -14.95
N CYS A 77 17.93 8.42 -14.91
CA CYS A 77 17.25 7.17 -15.22
C CYS A 77 17.51 6.61 -16.64
N ASN A 78 18.14 7.39 -17.51
CA ASN A 78 18.52 7.02 -18.87
C ASN A 78 19.42 5.77 -18.88
N GLY A 79 18.88 4.66 -19.41
CA GLY A 79 19.58 3.38 -19.54
C GLY A 79 19.65 2.54 -18.27
N ARG A 80 19.00 2.94 -17.16
CA ARG A 80 18.93 2.09 -15.96
C ARG A 80 17.83 1.04 -16.12
N VAL A 81 18.24 -0.22 -16.05
CA VAL A 81 17.36 -1.39 -16.15
C VAL A 81 17.36 -2.13 -14.82
N VAL A 82 16.17 -2.53 -14.37
CA VAL A 82 15.98 -3.29 -13.13
C VAL A 82 15.28 -4.61 -13.46
N PRO A 83 15.89 -5.77 -13.15
CA PRO A 83 15.21 -7.05 -13.29
C PRO A 83 14.12 -7.16 -12.23
N THR A 84 12.94 -7.60 -12.65
CA THR A 84 11.74 -7.79 -11.82
C THR A 84 11.16 -9.18 -12.04
N ASP A 85 10.26 -9.62 -11.14
CA ASP A 85 9.61 -10.92 -11.19
C ASP A 85 10.63 -12.09 -11.22
N GLY A 86 11.76 -11.95 -10.51
CA GLY A 86 12.85 -12.92 -10.50
C GLY A 86 13.68 -12.94 -11.79
N GLY A 87 13.79 -11.80 -12.49
CA GLY A 87 14.55 -11.65 -13.74
C GLY A 87 13.80 -12.07 -14.99
N ARG A 88 12.48 -12.26 -14.89
CA ARG A 88 11.61 -12.57 -16.03
C ARG A 88 11.24 -11.35 -16.84
N TYR A 89 11.29 -10.17 -16.22
CA TYR A 89 10.99 -8.90 -16.85
C TYR A 89 12.04 -7.87 -16.49
N ASP A 90 12.34 -7.00 -17.44
CA ASP A 90 13.26 -5.88 -17.27
C ASP A 90 12.50 -4.57 -17.32
N VAL A 91 12.59 -3.78 -16.25
CA VAL A 91 12.02 -2.44 -16.18
C VAL A 91 13.07 -1.41 -16.57
N HIS A 92 12.81 -0.72 -17.66
CA HIS A 92 13.62 0.38 -18.16
C HIS A 92 13.13 1.68 -17.53
N LEU A 93 13.88 2.19 -16.54
CA LEU A 93 13.47 3.37 -15.80
C LEU A 93 13.44 4.62 -16.67
N GLY A 94 14.29 4.74 -17.69
CA GLY A 94 14.36 5.93 -18.54
C GLY A 94 13.05 6.19 -19.30
N GLU A 95 12.48 5.16 -19.91
CA GLU A 95 11.25 5.24 -20.70
C GLU A 95 10.00 4.80 -19.93
N ARG A 96 10.16 4.35 -18.67
CA ARG A 96 9.06 3.86 -17.82
C ARG A 96 8.31 2.68 -18.45
N MET A 97 9.05 1.74 -19.02
CA MET A 97 8.49 0.54 -19.66
C MET A 97 9.08 -0.74 -19.09
N ARG A 98 8.27 -1.79 -19.07
CA ARG A 98 8.63 -3.14 -18.65
C ARG A 98 8.57 -4.08 -19.85
N TYR A 99 9.62 -4.87 -20.03
CA TYR A 99 9.78 -5.82 -21.13
C TYR A 99 9.90 -7.23 -20.60
N ALA A 100 9.29 -8.20 -21.27
CA ALA A 100 9.56 -9.60 -21.02
C ALA A 100 10.94 -9.97 -21.55
N VAL A 101 11.72 -10.73 -20.78
CA VAL A 101 13.10 -11.09 -21.13
C VAL A 101 13.16 -12.35 -21.97
N TYR A 102 12.29 -13.33 -21.68
CA TYR A 102 12.37 -14.67 -22.26
C TYR A 102 11.24 -15.00 -23.24
N TRP A 103 10.31 -14.08 -23.48
CA TRP A 103 9.19 -14.27 -24.41
C TRP A 103 8.76 -12.95 -25.04
N ASP A 104 8.07 -13.05 -26.17
CA ASP A 104 7.51 -11.89 -26.86
C ASP A 104 6.21 -11.46 -26.18
N GLU A 105 6.26 -10.31 -25.52
CA GLU A 105 5.10 -9.65 -24.94
C GLU A 105 5.18 -8.15 -25.22
N LEU A 106 4.02 -7.51 -25.34
CA LEU A 106 3.98 -6.06 -25.48
C LEU A 106 4.54 -5.39 -24.22
N ALA A 107 5.40 -4.40 -24.44
CA ALA A 107 5.96 -3.62 -23.35
C ALA A 107 4.83 -2.97 -22.55
N SER A 108 4.93 -3.07 -21.23
CA SER A 108 3.92 -2.57 -20.29
C SER A 108 4.40 -1.28 -19.65
N GLU A 109 3.52 -0.27 -19.56
CA GLU A 109 3.85 0.98 -18.87
C GLU A 109 4.11 0.72 -17.39
N VAL A 110 5.13 1.37 -16.84
CA VAL A 110 5.49 1.34 -15.42
C VAL A 110 5.33 2.72 -14.83
N ARG A 111 4.79 2.80 -13.61
CA ARG A 111 4.51 4.09 -12.98
C ARG A 111 4.88 4.10 -11.50
N ARG A 112 5.61 5.15 -11.10
CA ARG A 112 5.90 5.50 -9.70
C ARG A 112 4.83 6.45 -9.20
N CYS A 113 4.15 6.09 -8.11
CA CYS A 113 2.94 6.79 -7.68
C CYS A 113 2.91 6.95 -6.16
N THR A 114 2.65 8.18 -5.73
CA THR A 114 2.37 8.54 -4.32
C THR A 114 0.91 8.94 -4.12
N TRP A 115 0.20 9.27 -5.21
CA TRP A 115 -1.20 9.68 -5.21
C TRP A 115 -2.07 8.80 -6.11
N PHE A 116 -3.30 8.54 -5.66
CA PHE A 116 -4.30 7.75 -6.38
C PHE A 116 -5.60 8.51 -6.51
N TYR A 117 -6.35 8.23 -7.57
CA TYR A 117 -7.72 8.69 -7.71
C TYR A 117 -8.71 7.53 -7.69
N LYS A 118 -9.93 7.85 -7.28
CA LYS A 118 -11.07 6.96 -7.30
C LYS A 118 -12.25 7.75 -7.84
N GLY A 119 -12.82 7.33 -8.96
CA GLY A 119 -14.07 7.90 -9.46
C GLY A 119 -15.24 7.54 -8.54
N ASP A 120 -16.27 8.37 -8.51
CA ASP A 120 -17.44 8.20 -7.60
C ASP A 120 -18.12 6.83 -7.72
N LYS A 121 -18.00 6.17 -8.88
CA LYS A 121 -18.57 4.86 -9.19
C LYS A 121 -17.53 3.75 -9.33
N ASP A 122 -16.24 4.07 -9.20
CA ASP A 122 -15.16 3.11 -9.36
C ASP A 122 -14.83 2.44 -8.03
N ASN A 123 -14.71 1.12 -8.06
CA ASN A 123 -14.32 0.34 -6.89
C ASN A 123 -12.79 0.13 -6.81
N LYS A 124 -12.03 0.67 -7.76
CA LYS A 124 -10.57 0.55 -7.86
C LYS A 124 -9.91 1.92 -7.77
N TYR A 125 -8.81 1.99 -7.04
CA TYR A 125 -7.90 3.14 -7.05
C TYR A 125 -7.00 3.05 -8.27
N VAL A 126 -6.82 4.16 -8.97
CA VAL A 126 -5.95 4.25 -10.13
C VAL A 126 -4.82 5.24 -9.81
N PRO A 127 -3.55 4.86 -10.03
CA PRO A 127 -2.43 5.75 -9.80
C PRO A 127 -2.44 6.95 -10.76
N TYR A 128 -2.27 8.15 -10.23
CA TYR A 128 -2.01 9.33 -11.06
C TYR A 128 -0.67 9.21 -11.78
N SER A 129 -0.51 9.93 -12.89
CA SER A 129 0.81 10.03 -13.54
C SER A 129 1.84 10.59 -12.57
N GLU A 130 3.09 10.19 -12.72
CA GLU A 130 4.19 10.66 -11.88
C GLU A 130 4.30 12.20 -11.91
N SER A 131 4.17 12.79 -13.10
CA SER A 131 4.16 14.24 -13.29
C SER A 131 3.06 14.96 -12.52
N PHE A 132 1.88 14.35 -12.38
CA PHE A 132 0.76 14.94 -11.67
C PHE A 132 0.88 14.71 -10.15
N SER A 133 1.34 13.52 -9.76
CA SER A 133 1.60 13.19 -8.35
C SER A 133 2.63 14.15 -7.75
N GLN A 134 3.67 14.51 -8.50
CA GLN A 134 4.69 15.46 -8.04
C GLN A 134 4.16 16.88 -7.77
N VAL A 135 3.05 17.28 -8.41
CA VAL A 135 2.40 18.58 -8.19
C VAL A 135 1.53 18.57 -6.93
N LEU A 136 1.10 17.39 -6.50
CA LEU A 136 0.26 17.19 -5.31
C LEU A 136 1.07 16.95 -4.03
N GLU A 137 2.37 16.68 -4.16
CA GLU A 137 3.36 16.66 -3.07
C GLU A 137 3.76 18.08 -2.65
#